data_AF-A0AB33IQQ5-F1
#
_entry.id   AF-A0AB33IQQ5-F1
#
_cell.length_a   1.000
_cell.length_b   1.000
_cell.length_c   1.000
_cell.angle_alpha   90.00
_cell.angle_beta   90.00
_cell.angle_gamma   90.00
#
_symmetry.space_group_name_H-M   'P 1'
#
loop_
_entity.id
_entity.type
_entity.pdbx_description
1 polymer ?
#
loop_
_entity_poly.entity_id
_entity_poly.type
_entity_poly.pdbx_seq_one_letter_code
_entity_poly.pdbx_strand_id
1 'polypeptide(L)'
;MIKRYIGLRLKVALRMVRELHVFTLVVLALLGVLFYALSFLSPYGRLGIYAALVLAVHVARSDRYFLQLVSHHREYRLFAIDYLSLSVPFVASSLACLTEAVAIPLAGVCMAFLPISRIHVGGRAVSLFPRGSMEYERGLRMMAIFLTVFLAGAVVGVIEDNLCISLVATLISLCFVYPLMFGEPVNLLYMRNYASVGVFLKNYLRHAAVNTLMVWLPFALLLCLGADQLRDLLLPVQIYIVALLLVVQMGFLRILCHGNIVMWSIGMLMLGTQGCLVVYSPWVILMQMLMACLLCQFSWSTLKILIDGYR
;
A
#
# COMPACT_ATOMS: atom_id res chain seq x y z
N MET A 1 0.74 -32.60 10.69
CA MET A 1 0.96 -31.19 11.08
C MET A 1 0.77 -30.21 9.92
N ILE A 2 1.54 -30.34 8.83
CA ILE A 2 1.42 -29.51 7.61
C ILE A 2 -0.02 -29.44 7.06
N LYS A 3 -0.71 -30.59 6.96
CA LYS A 3 -2.13 -30.63 6.53
C LYS A 3 -3.07 -29.75 7.40
N ARG A 4 -2.86 -29.72 8.72
CA ARG A 4 -3.67 -28.89 9.63
C ARG A 4 -3.32 -27.42 9.51
N TYR A 5 -2.04 -27.09 9.31
CA TYR A 5 -1.57 -25.72 9.10
C TYR A 5 -2.11 -25.11 7.80
N ILE A 6 -1.99 -25.83 6.67
CA ILE A 6 -2.55 -25.42 5.38
C ILE A 6 -4.07 -25.25 5.50
N GLY A 7 -4.76 -26.21 6.14
CA GLY A 7 -6.20 -26.10 6.38
C GLY A 7 -6.59 -24.87 7.21
N LEU A 8 -5.74 -24.44 8.14
CA LEU A 8 -5.98 -23.24 8.95
C LEU A 8 -5.75 -21.96 8.15
N ARG A 9 -4.65 -21.87 7.39
CA ARG A 9 -4.37 -20.74 6.48
C ARG A 9 -5.47 -20.60 5.42
N LEU A 10 -5.93 -21.70 4.84
CA LEU A 10 -7.02 -21.71 3.87
C LEU A 10 -8.34 -21.23 4.51
N LYS A 11 -8.66 -21.70 5.73
CA LYS A 11 -9.84 -21.23 6.48
C LYS A 11 -9.75 -19.75 6.84
N VAL A 12 -8.56 -19.25 7.19
CA VAL A 12 -8.32 -17.82 7.45
C VAL A 12 -8.49 -17.01 6.16
N ALA A 13 -7.91 -17.46 5.05
CA ALA A 13 -8.09 -16.82 3.75
C ALA A 13 -9.56 -16.80 3.33
N LEU A 14 -10.28 -17.92 3.47
CA LEU A 14 -11.72 -18.02 3.21
C LEU A 14 -12.54 -17.11 4.14
N ARG A 15 -12.18 -17.03 5.42
CA ARG A 15 -12.84 -16.14 6.38
C ARG A 15 -12.57 -14.68 6.03
N MET A 16 -11.34 -14.32 5.64
CA MET A 16 -11.02 -12.98 5.16
C MET A 16 -11.78 -12.64 3.89
N VAL A 17 -11.81 -13.52 2.89
CA VAL A 17 -12.61 -13.33 1.66
C VAL A 17 -14.10 -13.15 1.97
N ARG A 18 -14.61 -13.93 2.94
CA ARG A 18 -16.01 -13.86 3.38
C ARG A 18 -16.33 -12.64 4.23
N GLU A 19 -15.37 -12.07 4.94
CA GLU A 19 -15.58 -10.88 5.76
C GLU A 19 -15.32 -9.57 4.98
N LEU A 20 -14.45 -9.60 3.96
CA LEU A 20 -14.03 -8.39 3.24
C LEU A 20 -14.93 -7.98 2.06
N HIS A 21 -15.97 -8.75 1.67
CA HIS A 21 -16.96 -8.48 0.60
C HIS A 21 -16.51 -7.54 -0.55
N VAL A 22 -16.58 -6.20 -0.36
CA VAL A 22 -16.24 -5.18 -1.38
C VAL A 22 -14.74 -4.86 -1.42
N PHE A 23 -14.06 -4.89 -0.28
CA PHE A 23 -12.61 -4.72 -0.19
C PHE A 23 -11.87 -5.88 -0.86
N THR A 24 -12.48 -7.07 -0.90
CA THR A 24 -11.97 -8.21 -1.67
C THR A 24 -11.94 -7.90 -3.17
N LEU A 25 -12.96 -7.20 -3.69
CA LEU A 25 -13.05 -6.78 -5.09
C LEU A 25 -11.97 -5.76 -5.46
N VAL A 26 -11.71 -4.80 -4.57
CA VAL A 26 -10.60 -3.83 -4.68
C VAL A 26 -9.25 -4.56 -4.71
N VAL A 27 -9.04 -5.47 -3.76
CA VAL A 27 -7.80 -6.25 -3.64
C VAL A 27 -7.61 -7.19 -4.84
N LEU A 28 -8.68 -7.81 -5.33
CA LEU A 28 -8.69 -8.63 -6.54
C LEU A 28 -8.41 -7.80 -7.79
N ALA A 29 -8.97 -6.59 -7.91
CA ALA A 29 -8.67 -5.69 -9.01
C ALA A 29 -7.20 -5.23 -8.98
N LEU A 30 -6.68 -4.86 -7.80
CA LEU A 30 -5.27 -4.53 -7.62
C LEU A 30 -4.35 -5.71 -7.93
N LEU A 31 -4.71 -6.91 -7.49
CA LEU A 31 -4.02 -8.15 -7.87
C LEU A 31 -4.08 -8.36 -9.39
N GLY A 32 -5.24 -8.18 -10.02
CA GLY A 32 -5.40 -8.32 -11.46
C GLY A 32 -4.52 -7.35 -12.27
N VAL A 33 -4.45 -6.09 -11.85
CA VAL A 33 -3.54 -5.09 -12.46
C VAL A 33 -2.08 -5.47 -12.20
N LEU A 34 -1.74 -5.94 -11.00
CA LEU A 34 -0.40 -6.43 -10.68
C LEU A 34 -0.02 -7.62 -11.56
N PHE A 35 -0.91 -8.60 -11.75
CA PHE A 35 -0.71 -9.74 -12.62
C PHE A 35 -0.54 -9.35 -14.09
N TYR A 36 -1.37 -8.42 -14.57
CA TYR A 36 -1.22 -7.88 -15.92
C TYR A 36 0.13 -7.19 -16.09
N ALA A 37 0.54 -6.34 -15.15
CA ALA A 37 1.86 -5.70 -15.19
C ALA A 37 3.01 -6.74 -15.19
N LEU A 38 2.90 -7.78 -14.35
CA LEU A 38 3.87 -8.89 -14.29
C LEU A 38 4.03 -9.65 -15.63
N SER A 39 2.98 -9.71 -16.46
CA SER A 39 3.06 -10.38 -17.76
C SER A 39 3.93 -9.67 -18.81
N PHE A 40 4.16 -8.35 -18.67
CA PHE A 40 5.02 -7.58 -19.58
C PHE A 40 6.44 -7.39 -19.07
N LEU A 41 6.74 -7.86 -17.85
CA LEU A 41 8.04 -7.70 -17.24
C LEU A 41 9.08 -8.66 -17.84
N SER A 42 10.35 -8.25 -17.79
CA SER A 42 11.46 -9.13 -18.11
C SER A 42 11.53 -10.32 -17.14
N PRO A 43 12.20 -11.40 -17.53
CA PRO A 43 12.44 -12.53 -16.65
C PRO A 43 13.07 -12.18 -15.29
N TYR A 44 14.03 -11.27 -15.31
CA TYR A 44 14.76 -10.86 -14.12
C TYR A 44 13.93 -9.92 -13.24
N GLY A 45 13.08 -9.09 -13.86
CA GLY A 45 12.17 -8.19 -13.16
C GLY A 45 11.13 -8.94 -12.32
N ARG A 46 10.53 -10.00 -12.86
CA ARG A 46 9.58 -10.85 -12.10
C ARG A 46 10.23 -11.50 -10.89
N LEU A 47 11.44 -12.06 -11.07
CA LEU A 47 12.20 -12.65 -9.97
C LEU A 47 12.53 -11.62 -8.88
N GLY A 48 12.93 -10.41 -9.27
CA GLY A 48 13.23 -9.31 -8.34
C GLY A 48 12.01 -8.89 -7.50
N ILE A 49 10.85 -8.74 -8.13
CA ILE A 49 9.58 -8.40 -7.45
C ILE A 49 9.17 -9.52 -6.49
N TYR A 50 9.28 -10.78 -6.92
CA TYR A 50 8.99 -11.93 -6.06
C TYR A 50 9.95 -11.99 -4.85
N ALA A 51 11.25 -11.77 -5.07
CA ALA A 51 12.23 -11.75 -3.99
C ALA A 51 11.93 -10.64 -2.98
N ALA A 52 11.56 -9.44 -3.44
CA ALA A 52 11.14 -8.35 -2.57
C ALA A 52 9.88 -8.68 -1.77
N LEU A 53 8.87 -9.29 -2.40
CA LEU A 53 7.65 -9.75 -1.73
C LEU A 53 7.96 -10.76 -0.64
N VAL A 54 8.74 -11.79 -0.96
CA VAL A 54 9.11 -12.83 0.02
C VAL A 54 9.93 -12.24 1.15
N LEU A 55 10.88 -11.34 0.85
CA LEU A 55 11.68 -10.67 1.88
C LEU A 55 10.81 -9.83 2.81
N ALA A 56 9.89 -9.04 2.26
CA ALA A 56 8.98 -8.21 3.04
C ALA A 56 8.09 -9.06 3.96
N VAL A 57 7.54 -10.17 3.44
CA VAL A 57 6.76 -11.13 4.25
C VAL A 57 7.65 -11.82 5.30
N HIS A 58 8.90 -12.14 4.96
CA HIS A 58 9.86 -12.78 5.85
C HIS A 58 10.22 -11.88 7.04
N VAL A 59 10.46 -10.59 6.80
CA VAL A 59 10.79 -9.61 7.85
C VAL A 59 9.55 -9.23 8.68
N ALA A 60 8.37 -9.14 8.06
CA ALA A 60 7.13 -8.77 8.75
C ALA A 60 6.53 -9.89 9.62
N ARG A 61 7.09 -11.11 9.59
CA ARG A 61 6.56 -12.26 10.33
C ARG A 61 6.72 -12.10 11.85
N SER A 62 5.61 -11.92 12.54
CA SER A 62 5.53 -11.89 14.01
C SER A 62 5.28 -13.26 14.66
N ASP A 63 4.82 -14.25 13.88
CA ASP A 63 4.42 -15.58 14.35
C ASP A 63 5.59 -16.57 14.51
N ARG A 64 6.84 -16.15 14.24
CA ARG A 64 8.04 -17.01 14.29
C ARG A 64 8.18 -17.75 15.62
N TYR A 65 8.06 -17.06 16.74
CA TYR A 65 8.28 -17.66 18.07
C TYR A 65 7.26 -18.78 18.34
N PHE A 66 6.01 -18.54 17.98
CA PHE A 66 4.96 -19.55 18.06
C PHE A 66 5.24 -20.73 17.13
N LEU A 67 5.65 -20.46 15.88
CA LEU A 67 5.97 -21.51 14.92
C LEU A 67 7.21 -22.31 15.34
N GLN A 68 8.21 -21.70 15.95
CA GLN A 68 9.38 -22.38 16.52
C GLN A 68 8.99 -23.35 17.64
N LEU A 69 8.13 -22.88 18.55
CA LEU A 69 7.63 -23.66 19.68
C LEU A 69 6.80 -24.85 19.19
N VAL A 70 5.93 -24.62 18.21
CA VAL A 70 5.01 -25.63 17.70
C VAL A 70 5.71 -26.63 16.77
N SER A 71 6.64 -26.19 15.94
CA SER A 71 7.30 -27.03 14.92
C SER A 71 8.64 -27.66 15.34
N HIS A 72 9.00 -27.59 16.62
CA HIS A 72 10.29 -28.10 17.15
C HIS A 72 11.49 -27.61 16.33
N HIS A 73 11.63 -26.30 16.15
CA HIS A 73 12.71 -25.67 15.38
C HIS A 73 12.80 -26.08 13.89
N ARG A 74 11.68 -26.51 13.30
CA ARG A 74 11.56 -26.79 11.84
C ARG A 74 10.68 -25.76 11.12
N GLU A 75 10.71 -24.52 11.59
CA GLU A 75 9.90 -23.42 11.05
C GLU A 75 10.21 -23.12 9.58
N TYR A 76 11.45 -23.35 9.16
CA TYR A 76 11.90 -23.15 7.77
C TYR A 76 11.08 -23.95 6.75
N ARG A 77 10.56 -25.14 7.13
CA ARG A 77 9.69 -25.94 6.26
C ARG A 77 8.33 -25.30 6.06
N LEU A 78 7.77 -24.72 7.12
CA LEU A 78 6.50 -23.99 7.05
C LEU A 78 6.67 -22.68 6.29
N PHE A 79 7.83 -22.02 6.45
CA PHE A 79 8.17 -20.83 5.70
C PHE A 79 8.31 -21.11 4.21
N ALA A 80 9.02 -22.17 3.84
CA ALA A 80 9.15 -22.59 2.45
C ALA A 80 7.79 -22.88 1.79
N ILE A 81 6.88 -23.56 2.49
CA ILE A 81 5.51 -23.81 1.98
C ILE A 81 4.77 -22.50 1.71
N ASP A 82 4.82 -21.55 2.64
CA ASP A 82 4.15 -20.26 2.47
C ASP A 82 4.79 -19.46 1.31
N TYR A 83 6.12 -19.45 1.18
CA TYR A 83 6.81 -18.75 0.09
C TYR A 83 6.60 -19.41 -1.28
N LEU A 84 6.53 -20.74 -1.32
CA LEU A 84 6.14 -21.47 -2.53
C LEU A 84 4.69 -21.15 -2.90
N SER A 85 3.78 -21.03 -1.94
CA SER A 85 2.40 -20.62 -2.23
C SER A 85 2.33 -19.20 -2.85
N LEU A 86 3.20 -18.29 -2.40
CA LEU A 86 3.35 -16.96 -2.97
C LEU A 86 4.00 -16.95 -4.36
N SER A 87 4.75 -17.99 -4.73
CA SER A 87 5.39 -18.10 -6.05
C SER A 87 4.44 -18.50 -7.18
N VAL A 88 3.33 -19.18 -6.86
CA VAL A 88 2.33 -19.66 -7.84
C VAL A 88 1.95 -18.60 -8.89
N PRO A 89 1.55 -17.37 -8.51
CA PRO A 89 1.22 -16.33 -9.49
C PRO A 89 2.38 -15.97 -10.43
N PHE A 90 3.60 -15.92 -9.92
CA PHE A 90 4.79 -15.55 -10.69
C PHE A 90 5.23 -16.70 -11.61
N VAL A 91 5.20 -17.93 -11.11
CA VAL A 91 5.51 -19.13 -11.92
C VAL A 91 4.50 -19.28 -13.06
N ALA A 92 3.21 -19.04 -12.80
CA ALA A 92 2.18 -19.06 -13.84
C ALA A 92 2.44 -18.02 -14.94
N SER A 93 2.89 -16.81 -14.58
CA SER A 93 3.27 -15.79 -15.55
C SER A 93 4.59 -16.09 -16.29
N SER A 94 5.45 -16.92 -15.71
CA SER A 94 6.77 -17.27 -16.26
C SER A 94 6.82 -18.64 -16.95
N LEU A 95 5.66 -19.25 -17.26
CA LEU A 95 5.62 -20.58 -17.91
C LEU A 95 6.33 -20.63 -19.27
N ALA A 96 6.48 -19.47 -19.94
CA ALA A 96 7.24 -19.35 -21.18
C ALA A 96 8.77 -19.40 -21.00
N CYS A 97 9.28 -19.22 -19.77
CA CYS A 97 10.71 -19.20 -19.46
C CYS A 97 11.05 -20.20 -18.35
N LEU A 98 11.59 -21.35 -18.74
CA LEU A 98 11.82 -22.48 -17.83
C LEU A 98 12.82 -22.14 -16.70
N THR A 99 13.80 -21.28 -16.98
CA THR A 99 14.80 -20.83 -16.00
C THR A 99 14.16 -20.02 -14.87
N GLU A 100 13.20 -19.15 -15.16
CA GLU A 100 12.44 -18.41 -14.15
C GLU A 100 11.46 -19.29 -13.39
N ALA A 101 10.75 -20.17 -14.09
CA ALA A 101 9.79 -21.09 -13.48
C ALA A 101 10.47 -21.96 -12.40
N VAL A 102 11.78 -22.19 -12.51
CA VAL A 102 12.62 -22.83 -11.50
C VAL A 102 13.23 -21.82 -10.52
N ALA A 103 13.77 -20.70 -10.98
CA ALA A 103 14.45 -19.72 -10.12
C ALA A 103 13.53 -19.06 -9.09
N ILE A 104 12.27 -18.77 -9.45
CA ILE A 104 11.27 -18.16 -8.57
C ILE A 104 11.00 -19.06 -7.34
N PRO A 105 10.57 -20.32 -7.48
CA PRO A 105 10.35 -21.17 -6.31
C PRO A 105 11.65 -21.45 -5.55
N LEU A 106 12.80 -21.53 -6.23
CA LEU A 106 14.11 -21.69 -5.58
C LEU A 106 14.44 -20.49 -4.68
N ALA A 107 14.21 -19.26 -5.14
CA ALA A 107 14.41 -18.05 -4.35
C ALA A 107 13.52 -18.06 -3.09
N GLY A 108 12.28 -18.53 -3.20
CA GLY A 108 11.38 -18.70 -2.05
C GLY A 108 11.93 -19.68 -1.02
N VAL A 109 12.47 -20.82 -1.48
CA VAL A 109 13.09 -21.81 -0.61
C VAL A 109 14.34 -21.26 0.07
N CYS A 110 15.23 -20.59 -0.68
CA CYS A 110 16.43 -19.96 -0.13
C CYS A 110 16.09 -18.93 0.96
N MET A 111 15.08 -18.09 0.71
CA MET A 111 14.60 -17.09 1.69
C MET A 111 14.06 -17.72 2.98
N ALA A 112 13.54 -18.95 2.93
CA ALA A 112 13.07 -19.65 4.13
C ALA A 112 14.20 -20.01 5.11
N PHE A 113 15.45 -20.06 4.64
CA PHE A 113 16.63 -20.33 5.45
C PHE A 113 17.29 -19.08 6.02
N LEU A 114 16.88 -17.88 5.58
CA LEU A 114 17.42 -16.65 6.13
C LEU A 114 17.04 -16.53 7.62
N PRO A 115 18.00 -16.13 8.48
CA PRO A 115 17.67 -15.82 9.85
C PRO A 115 16.82 -14.56 9.88
N ILE A 116 15.60 -14.66 10.41
CA ILE A 116 14.78 -13.48 10.72
C ILE A 116 15.48 -12.72 11.86
N SER A 117 16.38 -11.82 11.53
CA SER A 117 16.83 -10.84 12.51
C SER A 117 15.61 -9.96 12.80
N ARG A 118 15.16 -9.95 14.05
CA ARG A 118 14.33 -8.83 14.48
C ARG A 118 15.22 -7.63 14.36
N ILE A 119 14.99 -6.81 13.33
CA ILE A 119 15.44 -5.43 13.35
C ILE A 119 14.67 -4.82 14.53
N HIS A 120 15.20 -5.00 15.74
CA HIS A 120 14.76 -4.26 16.91
C HIS A 120 15.24 -2.85 16.63
N VAL A 121 14.40 -2.08 15.93
CA VAL A 121 14.46 -0.63 15.96
C VAL A 121 14.13 -0.25 17.39
N GLY A 122 15.15 -0.27 18.26
CA GLY A 122 14.99 -0.11 19.69
C GLY A 122 14.35 1.24 19.99
N GLY A 123 13.14 1.20 20.56
CA GLY A 123 12.57 2.16 21.53
C GLY A 123 12.43 3.64 21.18
N ARG A 124 13.11 4.12 20.14
CA ARG A 124 12.89 5.41 19.47
C ARG A 124 12.79 5.05 18.00
N ALA A 125 11.61 4.61 17.58
CA ALA A 125 11.28 4.72 16.17
C ALA A 125 11.60 6.17 15.79
N VAL A 126 12.63 6.37 14.98
CA VAL A 126 12.75 7.60 14.21
C VAL A 126 11.48 7.59 13.39
N SER A 127 10.44 8.25 13.91
CA SER A 127 9.18 8.37 13.22
C SER A 127 9.54 9.12 11.94
N LEU A 128 9.52 8.42 10.81
CA LEU A 128 9.63 9.05 9.49
C LEU A 128 8.59 10.16 9.34
N PHE A 129 7.51 10.07 10.13
CA PHE A 129 6.47 11.05 10.21
C PHE A 129 6.59 12.00 11.44
N PRO A 130 6.05 13.23 11.34
CA PRO A 130 6.07 14.17 12.45
C PRO A 130 5.21 13.69 13.62
N ARG A 131 5.58 14.10 14.85
CA ARG A 131 4.79 13.81 16.06
C ARG A 131 3.31 14.15 15.87
N GLY A 132 2.42 13.23 16.24
CA GLY A 132 0.96 13.37 16.08
C GLY A 132 0.38 12.62 14.87
N SER A 133 1.20 11.98 14.05
CA SER A 133 0.78 11.21 12.87
C SER A 133 0.57 9.71 13.15
N MET A 134 0.01 9.32 14.29
CA MET A 134 -0.10 7.91 14.66
C MET A 134 -0.95 7.09 13.68
N GLU A 135 -1.94 7.72 13.03
CA GLU A 135 -2.73 7.10 11.96
C GLU A 135 -1.84 6.69 10.76
N TYR A 136 -0.89 7.55 10.39
CA TYR A 136 0.04 7.31 9.28
C TYR A 136 1.07 6.23 9.63
N GLU A 137 1.61 6.24 10.84
CA GLU A 137 2.55 5.19 11.31
C GLU A 137 1.89 3.82 11.39
N ARG A 138 0.65 3.76 11.88
CA ARG A 138 -0.12 2.52 11.92
C ARG A 138 -0.44 2.02 10.53
N GLY A 139 -0.96 2.89 9.66
CA GLY A 139 -1.24 2.54 8.28
C GLY A 139 0.00 2.08 7.51
N LEU A 140 1.14 2.75 7.72
CA LEU A 140 2.40 2.39 7.05
C LEU A 140 2.84 0.99 7.49
N ARG A 141 2.73 0.65 8.78
CA ARG A 141 3.04 -0.70 9.27
C ARG A 141 2.15 -1.77 8.64
N MET A 142 0.88 -1.47 8.42
CA MET A 142 -0.07 -2.40 7.78
C MET A 142 0.24 -2.60 6.29
N MET A 143 0.61 -1.52 5.60
CA MET A 143 0.80 -1.53 4.14
C MET A 143 2.28 -1.59 3.70
N ALA A 144 3.22 -1.71 4.64
CA ALA A 144 4.65 -1.70 4.38
C ALA A 144 5.04 -2.76 3.34
N ILE A 145 4.48 -3.97 3.44
CA ILE A 145 4.74 -5.06 2.49
C ILE A 145 4.37 -4.63 1.07
N PHE A 146 3.16 -4.10 0.88
CA PHE A 146 2.72 -3.64 -0.44
C PHE A 146 3.58 -2.48 -0.95
N LEU A 147 3.89 -1.50 -0.09
CA LEU A 147 4.73 -0.36 -0.48
C LEU A 147 6.13 -0.81 -0.92
N THR A 148 6.74 -1.76 -0.21
CA THR A 148 8.05 -2.31 -0.58
C THR A 148 8.03 -3.08 -1.89
N VAL A 149 6.95 -3.82 -2.17
CA VAL A 149 6.78 -4.55 -3.44
C VAL A 149 6.66 -3.60 -4.61
N PHE A 150 5.83 -2.56 -4.49
CA PHE A 150 5.71 -1.55 -5.55
C PHE A 150 6.98 -0.73 -5.71
N LEU A 151 7.69 -0.42 -4.61
CA LEU A 151 8.99 0.25 -4.70
C LEU A 151 10.01 -0.61 -5.44
N ALA A 152 10.07 -1.91 -5.17
CA ALA A 152 10.91 -2.84 -5.93
C ALA A 152 10.51 -2.91 -7.41
N GLY A 153 9.20 -2.91 -7.71
CA GLY A 153 8.70 -2.80 -9.08
C GLY A 153 9.17 -1.54 -9.79
N ALA A 154 9.19 -0.40 -9.08
CA ALA A 154 9.73 0.84 -9.64
C ALA A 154 11.25 0.82 -9.85
N VAL A 155 12.01 0.16 -8.98
CA VAL A 155 13.44 -0.07 -9.19
C VAL A 155 13.68 -0.93 -10.42
N VAL A 156 12.93 -2.02 -10.57
CA VAL A 156 12.99 -2.89 -11.75
C VAL A 156 12.68 -2.12 -13.03
N GLY A 157 11.68 -1.25 -13.01
CA GLY A 157 11.35 -0.41 -14.16
C GLY A 157 12.50 0.50 -14.57
N VAL A 158 13.26 1.06 -13.63
CA VAL A 158 14.47 1.85 -13.93
C VAL A 158 15.60 0.97 -14.47
N ILE A 159 15.84 -0.20 -13.89
CA ILE A 159 16.93 -1.10 -14.32
C ILE A 159 16.71 -1.64 -15.74
N GLU A 160 15.45 -1.87 -16.12
CA GLU A 160 15.06 -2.38 -17.43
C GLU A 160 14.80 -1.26 -18.46
N ASP A 161 15.17 -0.01 -18.14
CA ASP A 161 14.92 1.19 -18.96
C ASP A 161 13.44 1.30 -19.42
N ASN A 162 12.52 0.89 -18.54
CA ASN A 162 11.09 0.87 -18.80
C ASN A 162 10.35 1.70 -17.75
N LEU A 163 10.30 3.01 -18.01
CA LEU A 163 9.65 4.01 -17.15
C LEU A 163 8.16 3.71 -16.92
N CYS A 164 7.48 3.02 -17.85
CA CYS A 164 6.07 2.65 -17.70
C CYS A 164 5.84 1.74 -16.49
N ILE A 165 6.78 0.83 -16.20
CA ILE A 165 6.71 -0.06 -15.03
C ILE A 165 6.85 0.77 -13.75
N SER A 166 7.82 1.69 -13.72
CA SER A 166 8.03 2.60 -12.59
C SER A 166 6.83 3.50 -12.33
N LEU A 167 6.23 3.99 -13.39
CA LEU A 167 5.04 4.83 -13.35
C LEU A 167 3.82 4.05 -12.83
N VAL A 168 3.55 2.85 -13.36
CA VAL A 168 2.44 2.00 -12.89
C VAL A 168 2.62 1.64 -11.41
N ALA A 169 3.82 1.24 -10.99
CA ALA A 169 4.11 0.93 -9.60
C ALA A 169 3.90 2.16 -8.69
N THR A 170 4.33 3.33 -9.14
CA THR A 170 4.12 4.60 -8.43
C THR A 170 2.63 4.94 -8.30
N LEU A 171 1.86 4.86 -9.39
CA LEU A 171 0.42 5.15 -9.35
C LEU A 171 -0.34 4.17 -8.47
N ILE A 172 -0.05 2.88 -8.55
CA ILE A 172 -0.75 1.89 -7.72
C ILE A 172 -0.44 2.16 -6.23
N SER A 173 0.81 2.43 -5.90
CA SER A 173 1.20 2.72 -4.52
C SER A 173 0.53 3.99 -3.97
N LEU A 174 0.52 5.09 -4.74
CA LEU A 174 0.05 6.39 -4.26
C LEU A 174 -1.47 6.60 -4.41
N CYS A 175 -2.11 6.02 -5.44
CA CYS A 175 -3.54 6.19 -5.70
C CYS A 175 -4.41 5.09 -5.06
N PHE A 176 -3.83 3.96 -4.64
CA PHE A 176 -4.61 2.87 -4.02
C PHE A 176 -4.04 2.38 -2.70
N VAL A 177 -2.76 2.00 -2.63
CA VAL A 177 -2.18 1.41 -1.39
C VAL A 177 -2.10 2.42 -0.25
N TYR A 178 -1.54 3.60 -0.52
CA TYR A 178 -1.41 4.67 0.47
C TYR A 178 -2.76 5.20 0.96
N PRO A 179 -3.77 5.42 0.10
CA PRO A 179 -5.15 5.74 0.49
C PRO A 179 -5.84 4.68 1.34
N LEU A 180 -5.54 3.40 1.09
CA LEU A 180 -6.04 2.28 1.88
C LEU A 180 -5.67 2.39 3.36
N MET A 181 -4.55 3.04 3.67
CA MET A 181 -4.08 3.27 5.04
C MET A 181 -5.07 4.08 5.89
N PHE A 182 -5.97 4.83 5.25
CA PHE A 182 -7.01 5.64 5.91
C PHE A 182 -8.36 4.92 5.99
N GLY A 183 -8.41 3.60 5.74
CA GLY A 183 -9.64 2.81 5.83
C GLY A 183 -10.13 2.50 7.24
N GLU A 184 -9.30 2.74 8.26
CA GLU A 184 -9.74 2.57 9.65
C GLU A 184 -10.70 3.68 10.08
N PRO A 185 -11.77 3.36 10.83
CA PRO A 185 -12.77 4.34 11.23
C PRO A 185 -12.16 5.46 12.09
N VAL A 186 -12.68 6.68 11.92
CA VAL A 186 -12.27 7.84 12.73
C VAL A 186 -12.53 7.54 14.21
N ASN A 187 -11.52 7.74 15.05
CA ASN A 187 -11.72 7.72 16.49
C ASN A 187 -12.36 9.04 16.95
N LEU A 188 -13.65 8.97 17.29
CA LEU A 188 -14.46 10.12 17.69
C LEU A 188 -13.90 10.83 18.94
N LEU A 189 -13.25 10.10 19.85
CA LEU A 189 -12.65 10.66 21.06
C LEU A 189 -11.46 11.57 20.75
N TYR A 190 -10.73 11.28 19.67
CA TYR A 190 -9.59 12.09 19.26
C TYR A 190 -10.01 13.43 18.67
N MET A 191 -11.14 13.47 17.96
CA MET A 191 -11.68 14.69 17.35
C MET A 191 -12.07 15.74 18.40
N ARG A 192 -12.50 15.30 19.60
CA ARG A 192 -12.86 16.18 20.73
C ARG A 192 -11.69 17.01 21.27
N ASN A 193 -10.46 16.57 21.05
CA ASN A 193 -9.27 17.26 21.55
C ASN A 193 -8.92 18.52 20.74
N TYR A 194 -9.58 18.76 19.61
CA TYR A 194 -9.30 19.94 18.79
C TYR A 194 -10.07 21.16 19.27
N ALA A 195 -9.38 22.31 19.33
CA ALA A 195 -9.95 23.58 19.76
C ALA A 195 -11.11 24.07 18.86
N SER A 196 -10.99 23.84 17.55
CA SER A 196 -12.00 24.19 16.55
C SER A 196 -11.78 23.38 15.26
N VAL A 197 -12.78 23.36 14.37
CA VAL A 197 -12.68 22.75 13.03
C VAL A 197 -11.51 23.33 12.21
N GLY A 198 -11.25 24.63 12.32
CA GLY A 198 -10.15 25.29 11.59
C GLY A 198 -8.77 24.83 12.05
N VAL A 199 -8.59 24.63 13.36
CA VAL A 199 -7.33 24.10 13.93
C VAL A 199 -7.14 22.64 13.52
N PHE A 200 -8.21 21.85 13.54
CA PHE A 200 -8.20 20.48 13.02
C PHE A 200 -7.76 20.45 11.56
N LEU A 201 -8.39 21.24 10.69
CA LEU A 201 -8.11 21.25 9.25
C LEU A 201 -6.66 21.67 8.97
N LYS A 202 -6.16 22.72 9.62
CA LYS A 202 -4.77 23.18 9.49
C LYS A 202 -3.77 22.08 9.84
N ASN A 203 -3.98 21.40 10.97
CA ASN A 203 -3.09 20.33 11.40
C ASN A 203 -3.19 19.11 10.47
N TYR A 204 -4.41 18.74 10.07
CA TYR A 204 -4.66 17.63 9.16
C TYR A 204 -3.96 17.83 7.81
N LEU A 205 -4.11 19.01 7.19
CA LEU A 205 -3.46 19.34 5.91
C LEU A 205 -1.94 19.36 6.03
N ARG A 206 -1.41 19.91 7.13
CA ARG A 206 0.04 19.92 7.38
C ARG A 206 0.61 18.50 7.48
N HIS A 207 -0.06 17.63 8.24
CA HIS A 207 0.36 16.23 8.35
C HIS A 207 0.20 15.48 7.03
N ALA A 208 -0.89 15.69 6.30
CA ALA A 208 -1.10 15.10 4.99
C ALA A 208 0.00 15.48 4.00
N ALA A 209 0.40 16.76 3.95
CA ALA A 209 1.48 17.23 3.08
C ALA A 209 2.83 16.57 3.41
N VAL A 210 3.26 16.65 4.67
CA VAL A 210 4.57 16.12 5.08
C VAL A 210 4.62 14.60 4.92
N ASN A 211 3.57 13.89 5.29
CA ASN A 211 3.56 12.43 5.24
C ASN A 211 3.46 11.92 3.81
N THR A 212 2.68 12.59 2.96
CA THR A 212 2.61 12.25 1.53
C THR A 212 3.96 12.49 0.86
N LEU A 213 4.66 13.58 1.21
CA LEU A 213 6.00 13.84 0.71
C LEU A 213 6.96 12.69 1.05
N MET A 214 6.95 12.21 2.30
CA MET A 214 7.82 11.11 2.75
C MET A 214 7.56 9.81 2.00
N VAL A 215 6.30 9.47 1.72
CA VAL A 215 5.94 8.25 0.98
C VAL A 215 6.21 8.39 -0.52
N TRP A 216 6.00 9.58 -1.09
CA TRP A 216 6.20 9.88 -2.51
C TRP A 216 7.68 10.00 -2.91
N LEU A 217 8.53 10.57 -2.04
CA LEU A 217 9.93 10.89 -2.34
C LEU A 217 10.73 9.73 -2.98
N PRO A 218 10.72 8.49 -2.45
CA PRO A 218 11.48 7.40 -3.05
C PRO A 218 11.00 7.05 -4.48
N PHE A 219 9.69 7.13 -4.75
CA PHE A 219 9.14 6.93 -6.09
C PHE A 219 9.49 8.08 -7.02
N ALA A 220 9.45 9.31 -6.52
CA ALA A 220 9.84 10.49 -7.29
C ALA A 220 11.29 10.41 -7.78
N LEU A 221 12.21 10.00 -6.90
CA LEU A 221 13.61 9.80 -7.25
C LEU A 221 13.76 8.76 -8.36
N LEU A 222 13.05 7.63 -8.28
CA LEU A 222 13.09 6.58 -9.32
C LEU A 222 12.51 7.07 -10.65
N LEU A 223 11.41 7.83 -10.63
CA LEU A 223 10.85 8.42 -11.84
C LEU A 223 11.79 9.45 -12.48
N CYS A 224 12.46 10.27 -11.66
CA CYS A 224 13.45 11.23 -12.16
C CYS A 224 14.69 10.54 -12.74
N LEU A 225 15.12 9.40 -12.18
CA LEU A 225 16.26 8.64 -12.69
C LEU A 225 15.98 7.99 -14.05
N GLY A 226 14.73 7.60 -14.31
CA GLY A 226 14.31 7.05 -15.60
C GLY A 226 13.73 8.08 -16.58
N ALA A 227 13.82 9.37 -16.27
CA ALA A 227 13.27 10.44 -17.11
C ALA A 227 14.31 10.93 -18.14
N ASP A 228 14.00 10.75 -19.43
CA ASP A 228 14.86 11.21 -20.52
C ASP A 228 14.61 12.67 -20.91
N GLN A 229 13.39 13.18 -20.65
CA GLN A 229 12.98 14.52 -21.04
C GLN A 229 12.57 15.40 -19.86
N LEU A 230 12.78 16.71 -20.00
CA LEU A 230 12.41 17.70 -18.98
C LEU A 230 10.90 17.72 -18.69
N ARG A 231 10.08 17.32 -19.68
CA ARG A 231 8.63 17.19 -19.52
C ARG A 231 8.25 16.06 -18.55
N ASP A 232 9.06 15.01 -18.49
CA ASP A 232 8.85 13.86 -17.62
C ASP A 232 9.20 14.17 -16.16
N LEU A 233 10.01 15.21 -15.91
CA LEU A 233 10.29 15.73 -14.56
C LEU A 233 9.10 16.45 -13.92
N LEU A 234 8.11 16.90 -14.71
CA LEU A 234 6.88 17.52 -14.17
C LEU A 234 5.89 16.49 -13.64
N LEU A 235 5.91 15.26 -14.19
CA LEU A 235 4.98 14.20 -13.84
C LEU A 235 5.07 13.78 -12.36
N PRO A 236 6.26 13.59 -11.75
CA PRO A 236 6.38 13.33 -10.31
C PRO A 236 5.69 14.39 -9.46
N VAL A 237 5.80 15.67 -9.83
CA VAL A 237 5.17 16.79 -9.10
C VAL A 237 3.64 16.71 -9.20
N GLN A 238 3.12 16.41 -10.40
CA GLN A 238 1.67 16.21 -10.60
C GLN A 238 1.15 15.04 -9.76
N ILE A 239 1.89 13.92 -9.73
CA ILE A 239 1.55 12.75 -8.93
C ILE A 239 1.57 13.08 -7.43
N TYR A 240 2.51 13.88 -6.95
CA TYR A 240 2.53 14.35 -5.55
C TYR A 240 1.27 15.14 -5.20
N ILE A 241 0.90 16.11 -6.04
CA ILE A 241 -0.30 16.95 -5.79
C ILE A 241 -1.56 16.08 -5.76
N VAL A 242 -1.68 15.13 -6.70
CA VAL A 242 -2.81 14.19 -6.73
C VAL A 242 -2.82 13.30 -5.49
N ALA A 243 -1.69 12.71 -5.10
CA ALA A 243 -1.61 11.87 -3.91
C ALA A 243 -2.00 12.65 -2.64
N LEU A 244 -1.55 13.90 -2.52
CA LEU A 244 -1.90 14.78 -1.41
C LEU A 244 -3.40 15.06 -1.37
N LEU A 245 -3.97 15.48 -2.49
CA LEU A 245 -5.41 15.75 -2.61
C LEU A 245 -6.22 14.49 -2.27
N LEU A 246 -5.76 13.32 -2.72
CA LEU A 246 -6.45 12.07 -2.51
C LEU A 246 -6.42 11.65 -1.04
N VAL A 247 -5.31 11.82 -0.31
CA VAL A 247 -5.29 11.63 1.15
C VAL A 247 -6.28 12.57 1.85
N VAL A 248 -6.35 13.82 1.42
CA VAL A 248 -7.28 14.80 2.00
C VAL A 248 -8.73 14.36 1.77
N GLN A 249 -9.07 13.97 0.54
CA GLN A 249 -10.39 13.46 0.18
C GLN A 249 -10.74 12.20 0.97
N MET A 250 -9.80 11.25 1.10
CA MET A 250 -10.02 10.02 1.85
C MET A 250 -10.29 10.29 3.33
N GLY A 251 -9.64 11.30 3.91
CA GLY A 251 -9.93 11.76 5.27
C GLY A 251 -11.39 12.22 5.46
N PHE A 252 -11.89 13.02 4.52
CA PHE A 252 -13.28 13.50 4.56
C PHE A 252 -14.28 12.41 4.18
N LEU A 253 -13.98 11.57 3.20
CA LEU A 253 -14.80 10.43 2.81
C LEU A 253 -14.99 9.46 3.98
N ARG A 254 -13.93 9.24 4.77
CA ARG A 254 -14.00 8.44 6.01
C ARG A 254 -14.97 9.03 7.05
N ILE A 255 -15.05 10.36 7.14
CA ILE A 255 -15.98 11.05 8.06
C ILE A 255 -17.43 10.92 7.56
N LEU A 256 -17.64 11.11 6.25
CA LEU A 256 -18.97 11.07 5.62
C LEU A 256 -19.55 9.65 5.59
N CYS A 257 -18.75 8.65 5.24
CA CYS A 257 -19.17 7.26 5.13
C CYS A 257 -18.93 6.48 6.42
N HIS A 258 -18.98 7.13 7.59
CA HIS A 258 -18.75 6.48 8.87
C HIS A 258 -19.70 5.28 9.05
N GLY A 259 -19.13 4.09 9.27
CA GLY A 259 -19.90 2.84 9.40
C GLY A 259 -20.35 2.20 8.09
N ASN A 260 -20.16 2.84 6.93
CA ASN A 260 -20.48 2.27 5.61
C ASN A 260 -19.21 2.01 4.78
N ILE A 261 -18.60 0.85 5.04
CA ILE A 261 -17.36 0.40 4.40
C ILE A 261 -17.52 0.26 2.87
N VAL A 262 -18.72 -0.10 2.42
CA VAL A 262 -19.02 -0.28 0.98
C VAL A 262 -18.92 1.04 0.24
N MET A 263 -19.60 2.08 0.73
CA MET A 263 -19.55 3.42 0.13
C MET A 263 -18.16 4.02 0.17
N TRP A 264 -17.44 3.83 1.28
CA TRP A 264 -16.05 4.26 1.39
C TRP A 264 -15.15 3.56 0.36
N SER A 265 -15.32 2.26 0.16
CA SER A 265 -14.51 1.47 -0.79
C SER A 265 -14.79 1.87 -2.24
N ILE A 266 -16.05 2.11 -2.59
CA ILE A 266 -16.44 2.59 -3.93
C ILE A 266 -15.86 3.98 -4.17
N GLY A 267 -15.99 4.89 -3.20
CA GLY A 267 -15.41 6.23 -3.30
C GLY A 267 -13.89 6.20 -3.44
N MET A 268 -13.19 5.32 -2.72
CA MET A 268 -11.75 5.11 -2.85
C MET A 268 -11.36 4.66 -4.26
N LEU A 269 -12.06 3.66 -4.81
CA LEU A 269 -11.82 3.19 -6.18
C LEU A 269 -12.01 4.30 -7.20
N MET A 270 -13.11 5.07 -7.10
CA MET A 270 -13.40 6.15 -8.04
C MET A 270 -12.36 7.28 -7.96
N LEU A 271 -11.99 7.70 -6.76
CA LEU A 271 -10.98 8.75 -6.57
C LEU A 271 -9.59 8.27 -6.99
N GLY A 272 -9.25 7.00 -6.71
CA GLY A 272 -7.99 6.37 -7.10
C GLY A 272 -7.84 6.24 -8.61
N THR A 273 -8.87 5.77 -9.32
CA THR A 273 -8.87 5.70 -10.78
C THR A 273 -8.81 7.08 -11.41
N GLN A 274 -9.57 8.05 -10.88
CA GLN A 274 -9.48 9.43 -11.31
C GLN A 274 -8.07 10.00 -11.09
N GLY A 275 -7.42 9.68 -9.97
CA GLY A 275 -6.04 10.10 -9.69
C GLY A 275 -5.04 9.58 -10.71
N CYS A 276 -5.22 8.33 -11.17
CA CYS A 276 -4.35 7.73 -12.20
C CYS A 276 -4.44 8.45 -13.56
N LEU A 277 -5.55 9.13 -13.85
CA LEU A 277 -5.72 9.88 -15.11
C LEU A 277 -4.80 11.10 -15.22
N VAL A 278 -4.09 11.48 -14.14
CA VAL A 278 -3.15 12.61 -14.15
C VAL A 278 -2.04 12.47 -15.19
N VAL A 279 -1.66 11.22 -15.50
CA VAL A 279 -0.66 10.91 -16.54
C VAL A 279 -1.09 11.43 -17.91
N TYR A 280 -2.39 11.39 -18.19
CA TYR A 280 -2.94 11.82 -19.47
C TYR A 280 -3.24 13.32 -19.50
N SER A 281 -3.63 13.91 -18.36
CA SER A 281 -4.02 15.31 -18.32
C SER A 281 -3.82 15.96 -16.95
N PRO A 282 -3.11 17.11 -16.86
CA PRO A 282 -2.95 17.84 -15.61
C PRO A 282 -4.26 18.46 -15.10
N TRP A 283 -5.27 18.61 -15.97
CA TRP A 283 -6.60 19.13 -15.59
C TRP A 283 -7.31 18.26 -14.54
N VAL A 284 -6.91 17.00 -14.42
CA VAL A 284 -7.37 16.09 -13.36
C VAL A 284 -7.08 16.66 -11.97
N ILE A 285 -5.98 17.41 -11.79
CA ILE A 285 -5.65 18.06 -10.51
C ILE A 285 -6.74 19.05 -10.11
N LEU A 286 -7.25 19.85 -11.06
CA LEU A 286 -8.31 20.81 -10.81
C LEU A 286 -9.61 20.09 -10.40
N MET A 287 -9.93 18.98 -11.06
CA MET A 287 -11.09 18.16 -10.70
C MET A 287 -10.95 17.53 -9.31
N GLN A 288 -9.76 17.01 -8.98
CA GLN A 288 -9.47 16.48 -7.64
C GLN A 288 -9.56 17.59 -6.58
N MET A 289 -9.10 18.80 -6.87
CA MET A 289 -9.22 19.94 -5.97
C MET A 289 -10.68 20.33 -5.72
N LEU A 290 -11.50 20.40 -6.76
CA LEU A 290 -12.94 20.66 -6.64
C LEU A 290 -13.62 19.58 -5.79
N MET A 291 -13.29 18.30 -6.01
CA MET A 291 -13.83 17.20 -5.24
C MET A 291 -13.41 17.25 -3.76
N ALA A 292 -12.16 17.64 -3.48
CA ALA A 292 -11.68 17.84 -2.11
C ALA A 292 -12.46 18.96 -1.40
N CYS A 293 -12.74 20.07 -2.10
CA CYS A 293 -13.56 21.15 -1.58
C CYS A 293 -15.00 20.71 -1.29
N LEU A 294 -15.62 19.95 -2.21
CA LEU A 294 -16.97 19.41 -2.03
C LEU A 294 -17.05 18.46 -0.83
N LEU A 295 -16.12 17.50 -0.74
CA LEU A 295 -16.08 16.57 0.39
C LEU A 295 -15.85 17.29 1.72
N CYS A 296 -14.98 18.31 1.73
CA CYS A 296 -14.78 19.17 2.90
C CYS A 296 -16.09 19.87 3.30
N GLN A 297 -16.79 20.49 2.34
CA GLN A 297 -18.06 21.19 2.57
C GLN A 297 -19.15 20.25 3.12
N PHE A 298 -19.32 19.07 2.53
CA PHE A 298 -20.29 18.09 3.02
C PHE A 298 -19.92 17.54 4.41
N SER A 299 -18.63 17.38 4.68
CA SER A 299 -18.16 16.90 5.99
C SER A 299 -18.21 17.98 7.08
N TRP A 300 -18.41 19.25 6.72
CA TRP A 300 -18.27 20.39 7.63
C TRP A 300 -19.26 20.37 8.80
N SER A 301 -20.53 20.08 8.52
CA SER A 301 -21.56 19.98 9.56
C SER A 301 -21.25 18.85 10.54
N THR A 302 -20.86 17.68 10.02
CA THR A 302 -20.46 16.52 10.81
C THR A 302 -19.23 16.81 11.66
N LEU A 303 -18.20 17.46 11.08
CA LEU A 303 -17.00 17.90 11.81
C LEU A 303 -17.34 18.88 12.94
N LYS A 304 -18.24 19.83 12.68
CA LYS A 304 -18.69 20.79 13.68
C LYS A 304 -19.39 20.09 14.84
N ILE A 305 -20.28 19.13 14.55
CA ILE A 305 -20.96 18.33 15.58
C ILE A 305 -19.96 17.49 16.39
N LEU A 306 -18.97 16.88 15.71
CA LEU A 306 -17.97 16.03 16.36
C LEU A 306 -17.02 16.80 17.28
N ILE A 307 -16.67 18.03 16.92
CA ILE A 307 -15.70 18.86 17.65
C ILE A 307 -16.40 19.76 18.69
N ASP A 308 -17.53 20.39 18.32
CA ASP A 308 -18.21 21.37 19.16
C ASP A 308 -19.43 20.80 19.91
N GLY A 309 -20.05 19.73 19.40
CA GLY A 309 -21.35 19.23 19.90
C GLY A 309 -21.34 18.54 21.27
N TYR A 310 -20.19 18.47 21.94
CA TYR A 310 -20.03 17.87 23.27
C TYR A 310 -19.21 18.73 24.24
N ARG A 311 -19.04 20.03 23.93
CA ARG A 311 -18.59 21.04 24.90
C ARG A 311 -19.79 21.65 25.60
#